data_AF-A0A482UUP1-F1
#
_entry.id   AF-A0A482UUP1-F1
#
_cell.length_a   1.000
_cell.length_b   1.000
_cell.length_c   1.000
_cell.angle_alpha   90.00
_cell.angle_beta   90.00
_cell.angle_gamma   90.00
#
_symmetry.space_group_name_H-M   'P 1'
#
loop_
_entity.id
_entity.type
_entity.pdbx_description
1 polymer ?
#
loop_
_entity_poly.entity_id
_entity_poly.type
_entity_poly.pdbx_seq_one_letter_code
_entity_poly.pdbx_strand_id
1 'polypeptide(L)'
;MSSYSTMTSSRAINRRKTYERVNKKIPTSWTGVALSALQYKLHIPQSMEEVMQSGELQVLQDAPSPDRHLVCLAPFPLAIGTSRAAFYARDEIQSRPDSQRIVICKEIYIEHEDNQHKRIHESYLQCHRDAVYLATMFNAQNPQNCPSIMFTEASLLQLPQYCLVMEELIKLPFELFNNHTGYVAACPTLPWQTDHRAIQYFSHWTHQVTNGYLIIVGCRGGYDHTLNTFFLTTPIIHSKDIGSYGDCNTGTIGMEKFFRSHECNHYCRALGLSVPCLPLT
;
A
#
# COMPACT_ATOMS: atom_id res chain seq x y z
N MET A 1 16.65 36.49 -42.35
CA MET A 1 17.82 35.73 -41.88
C MET A 1 17.54 35.30 -40.46
N SER A 2 17.61 34.00 -40.24
CA SER A 2 17.18 33.27 -39.06
C SER A 2 18.27 33.27 -37.99
N SER A 3 17.90 33.43 -36.72
CA SER A 3 18.72 32.99 -35.59
C SER A 3 17.83 32.28 -34.57
N TYR A 4 17.63 30.99 -34.83
CA TYR A 4 17.20 30.04 -33.81
C TYR A 4 18.20 30.05 -32.65
N SER A 5 17.76 30.45 -31.46
CA SER A 5 18.42 30.05 -30.21
C SER A 5 17.64 28.86 -29.66
N THR A 6 18.16 27.67 -29.93
CA THR A 6 17.78 26.42 -29.28
C THR A 6 17.99 26.55 -27.77
N MET A 7 16.89 26.66 -27.01
CA MET A 7 16.91 26.34 -25.59
C MET A 7 17.16 24.83 -25.46
N THR A 8 18.39 24.48 -25.13
CA THR A 8 18.76 23.14 -24.69
C THR A 8 17.95 22.81 -23.44
N SER A 9 17.01 21.86 -23.57
CA SER A 9 16.41 21.13 -22.46
C SER A 9 17.53 20.62 -21.55
N SER A 10 17.58 21.15 -20.34
CA SER A 10 18.37 20.58 -19.25
C SER A 10 17.80 19.19 -18.97
N ARG A 11 18.51 18.15 -19.37
CA ARG A 11 18.24 16.78 -18.93
C ARG A 11 18.43 16.74 -17.41
N ALA A 12 17.33 16.78 -16.66
CA ALA A 12 17.33 16.49 -15.24
C ALA A 12 18.04 15.15 -15.02
N ILE A 13 19.12 15.16 -14.26
CA ILE A 13 19.85 13.94 -13.93
C ILE A 13 19.04 13.29 -12.81
N ASN A 14 18.07 12.44 -13.15
CA ASN A 14 17.36 11.62 -12.19
C ASN A 14 18.38 10.68 -11.52
N ARG A 15 18.93 11.07 -10.37
CA ARG A 15 19.73 10.18 -9.54
C ARG A 15 18.79 9.12 -8.96
N ARG A 16 19.03 7.87 -9.33
CA ARG A 16 18.27 6.73 -8.80
C ARG A 16 19.08 6.13 -7.65
N LYS A 17 18.51 6.14 -6.44
CA LYS A 17 19.07 5.39 -5.31
C LYS A 17 19.12 3.91 -5.68
N THR A 18 20.26 3.28 -5.41
CA THR A 18 20.46 1.85 -5.60
C THR A 18 20.83 1.21 -4.27
N TYR A 19 20.24 0.04 -4.01
CA TYR A 19 20.47 -0.72 -2.80
C TYR A 19 20.99 -2.08 -3.19
N GLU A 20 22.23 -2.38 -2.84
CA GLU A 20 22.88 -3.66 -3.20
C GLU A 20 22.68 -4.73 -2.12
N ARG A 21 22.24 -4.33 -0.93
CA ARG A 21 22.15 -5.19 0.25
C ARG A 21 20.80 -5.03 0.93
N VAL A 22 20.26 -6.16 1.40
CA VAL A 22 19.05 -6.21 2.24
C VAL A 22 19.35 -6.84 3.59
N ASN A 23 18.64 -6.41 4.63
CA ASN A 23 18.64 -7.04 5.94
C ASN A 23 17.22 -7.29 6.43
N LYS A 24 16.79 -8.56 6.39
CA LYS A 24 15.45 -8.98 6.82
C LYS A 24 15.30 -9.06 8.35
N LYS A 25 16.39 -8.93 9.12
CA LYS A 25 16.34 -8.97 10.58
C LYS A 25 16.16 -7.56 11.12
N ILE A 26 15.32 -7.43 12.14
CA ILE A 26 15.20 -6.19 12.92
C ILE A 26 16.58 -5.88 13.54
N PRO A 27 17.11 -4.66 13.37
CA PRO A 27 18.38 -4.28 13.98
C PRO A 27 18.34 -4.34 15.50
N THR A 28 19.40 -4.87 16.11
CA THR A 28 19.59 -4.84 17.58
C THR A 28 20.20 -3.53 18.05
N SER A 29 20.84 -2.77 17.15
CA SER A 29 21.43 -1.45 17.41
C SER A 29 21.04 -0.47 16.31
N TRP A 30 20.61 0.72 16.70
CA TRP A 30 20.21 1.79 15.78
C TRP A 30 21.34 2.81 15.64
N THR A 31 22.12 2.69 14.56
CA THR A 31 23.27 3.58 14.28
C THR A 31 22.94 4.73 13.33
N GLY A 32 21.70 4.78 12.83
CA GLY A 32 21.23 5.84 11.94
C GLY A 32 20.97 7.15 12.69
N VAL A 33 20.99 8.26 11.95
CA VAL A 33 20.60 9.57 12.50
C VAL A 33 19.10 9.59 12.70
N ALA A 34 18.65 9.94 13.92
CA ALA A 34 17.24 10.19 14.17
C ALA A 34 16.86 11.57 13.61
N LEU A 35 15.85 11.61 12.75
CA LEU A 35 15.38 12.82 12.09
C LEU A 35 13.99 13.19 12.61
N SER A 36 13.77 14.48 12.85
CA SER A 36 12.46 15.01 13.21
C SER A 36 11.55 15.05 11.98
N ALA A 37 10.35 14.50 12.09
CA ALA A 37 9.37 14.41 11.02
C ALA A 37 7.99 14.90 11.47
N LEU A 38 7.25 15.51 10.53
CA LEU A 38 5.82 15.76 10.67
C LEU A 38 5.05 14.56 10.12
N GLN A 39 4.03 14.09 10.84
CA GLN A 39 3.18 12.98 10.40
C GLN A 39 1.86 13.50 9.84
N TYR A 40 1.54 13.20 8.58
CA TYR A 40 0.22 13.42 7.99
C TYR A 40 -0.53 12.08 7.95
N LYS A 41 -1.69 12.03 8.60
CA LYS A 41 -2.56 10.85 8.60
C LYS A 41 -3.41 10.80 7.34
N LEU A 42 -3.88 9.60 6.99
CA LEU A 42 -4.82 9.40 5.90
C LEU A 42 -6.14 10.13 6.17
N HIS A 43 -6.73 10.68 5.12
CA HIS A 43 -8.13 11.08 5.09
C HIS A 43 -8.96 9.87 4.63
N ILE A 44 -9.64 9.18 5.55
CA ILE A 44 -10.43 7.98 5.22
C ILE A 44 -11.78 8.40 4.61
N PRO A 45 -12.18 7.82 3.47
CA PRO A 45 -13.45 8.14 2.82
C PRO A 45 -14.64 7.91 3.74
N GLN A 46 -15.71 8.68 3.53
CA GLN A 46 -16.97 8.52 4.24
C GLN A 46 -18.06 7.84 3.41
N SER A 47 -17.89 7.78 2.08
CA SER A 47 -18.85 7.15 1.17
C SER A 47 -18.18 6.43 0.00
N MET A 48 -18.94 5.57 -0.67
CA MET A 48 -18.46 4.88 -1.87
C MET A 48 -18.25 5.85 -3.05
N GLU A 49 -19.03 6.92 -3.13
CA GLU A 49 -18.87 7.97 -4.13
C GLU A 49 -17.48 8.63 -4.01
N GLU A 50 -17.00 8.85 -2.79
CA GLU A 50 -15.68 9.42 -2.53
C GLU A 50 -14.52 8.46 -2.88
N VAL A 51 -14.77 7.15 -2.83
CA VAL A 51 -13.82 6.12 -3.30
C VAL A 51 -13.80 6.06 -4.83
N MET A 52 -14.95 6.18 -5.48
CA MET A 52 -15.09 6.06 -6.94
C MET A 52 -14.95 7.39 -7.69
N GLN A 53 -14.66 8.48 -6.99
CA GLN A 53 -14.48 9.80 -7.58
C GLN A 53 -13.18 9.86 -8.39
N SER A 54 -13.27 10.35 -9.63
CA SER A 54 -12.11 10.63 -10.47
C SER A 54 -11.52 12.02 -10.20
N GLY A 55 -10.21 12.18 -10.31
CA GLY A 55 -9.52 13.48 -10.26
C GLY A 55 -8.67 13.69 -9.01
N GLU A 56 -8.38 14.96 -8.67
CA GLU A 56 -7.63 15.28 -7.45
C GLU A 56 -8.48 14.96 -6.21
N LEU A 57 -7.99 14.02 -5.40
CA LEU A 57 -8.60 13.57 -4.15
C LEU A 57 -7.77 14.00 -2.95
N GLN A 58 -8.44 14.30 -1.84
CA GLN A 58 -7.78 14.50 -0.56
C GLN A 58 -7.36 13.14 0.02
N VAL A 59 -6.07 12.80 -0.11
CA VAL A 59 -5.51 11.54 0.41
C VAL A 59 -5.09 11.66 1.87
N LEU A 60 -4.59 12.83 2.26
CA LEU A 60 -4.05 13.14 3.58
C LEU A 60 -4.89 14.21 4.27
N GLN A 61 -4.88 14.20 5.60
CA GLN A 61 -5.41 15.31 6.37
C GLN A 61 -4.61 16.60 6.10
N ASP A 62 -5.29 17.75 6.10
CA ASP A 62 -4.68 19.05 5.74
C ASP A 62 -3.57 19.45 6.70
N ALA A 63 -3.76 19.18 7.99
CA ALA A 63 -2.79 19.46 9.04
C ALA A 63 -2.02 18.19 9.43
N PRO A 64 -0.70 18.29 9.70
CA PRO A 64 0.02 17.21 10.34
C PRO A 64 -0.49 17.00 11.77
N SER A 65 -0.23 15.82 12.31
CA SER A 65 -0.41 15.54 13.74
C SER A 65 0.37 16.56 14.58
N PRO A 66 -0.15 16.96 15.75
CA PRO A 66 0.45 18.01 16.57
C PRO A 66 1.83 17.61 17.12
N ASP A 67 2.00 16.31 17.39
CA ASP A 67 3.27 15.77 17.86
C ASP A 67 4.26 15.53 16.71
N ARG A 68 5.54 15.76 16.99
CA ARG A 68 6.63 15.41 16.09
C ARG A 68 7.14 14.01 16.36
N HIS A 69 7.59 13.36 15.30
CA HIS A 69 8.18 12.04 15.34
C HIS A 69 9.71 12.14 15.21
N LEU A 70 10.46 11.36 15.99
CA LEU A 70 11.89 11.13 15.83
C LEU A 70 12.09 9.76 15.18
N VAL A 71 12.46 9.77 13.90
CA VAL A 71 12.51 8.57 13.07
C VAL A 71 13.96 8.24 12.74
N CYS A 72 14.39 7.02 13.08
CA CYS A 72 15.72 6.49 12.78
C CYS A 72 15.58 5.27 11.86
N LEU A 73 16.03 5.38 10.61
CA LEU A 73 16.02 4.26 9.66
C LEU A 73 17.14 3.26 9.95
N ALA A 74 16.85 1.99 9.71
CA ALA A 74 17.87 0.96 9.64
C ALA A 74 18.86 1.25 8.48
N PRO A 75 20.14 0.86 8.60
CA PRO A 75 21.16 1.15 7.59
C PRO A 75 20.93 0.43 6.25
N PHE A 76 20.15 -0.65 6.24
CA PHE A 76 19.85 -1.42 5.05
C PHE A 76 18.34 -1.70 4.96
N PRO A 77 17.76 -1.71 3.75
CA PRO A 77 16.36 -2.04 3.57
C PRO A 77 16.09 -3.52 3.90
N LEU A 78 14.90 -3.84 4.39
CA LEU A 78 14.44 -5.24 4.52
C LEU A 78 13.97 -5.82 3.19
N ALA A 79 13.52 -4.98 2.27
CA ALA A 79 13.01 -5.37 0.96
C ALA A 79 13.21 -4.24 -0.06
N ILE A 80 13.48 -4.65 -1.30
CA ILE A 80 13.67 -3.76 -2.45
C ILE A 80 12.57 -4.14 -3.45
N GLY A 81 11.65 -3.21 -3.71
CA GLY A 81 10.60 -3.34 -4.72
C GLY A 81 10.98 -2.66 -6.03
N THR A 82 10.02 -2.53 -6.95
CA THR A 82 10.23 -1.91 -8.28
C THR A 82 10.49 -0.41 -8.19
N SER A 83 9.73 0.30 -7.33
CA SER A 83 9.78 1.76 -7.19
C SER A 83 10.19 2.23 -5.79
N ARG A 84 10.19 1.33 -4.79
CA ARG A 84 10.40 1.67 -3.38
C ARG A 84 11.25 0.63 -2.64
N ALA A 85 12.09 1.09 -1.72
CA ALA A 85 12.73 0.25 -0.70
C ALA A 85 12.01 0.40 0.64
N ALA A 86 11.85 -0.70 1.36
CA ALA A 86 11.28 -0.74 2.69
C ALA A 86 12.40 -0.92 3.73
N PHE A 87 12.35 -0.15 4.81
CA PHE A 87 13.30 -0.15 5.91
C PHE A 87 12.58 -0.43 7.21
N TYR A 88 13.21 -1.18 8.12
CA TYR A 88 12.86 -1.07 9.52
C TYR A 88 13.21 0.34 9.99
N ALA A 89 12.37 0.92 10.82
CA ALA A 89 12.63 2.21 11.44
C ALA A 89 12.22 2.18 12.91
N ARG A 90 12.95 2.92 13.73
CA ARG A 90 12.54 3.26 15.09
C ARG A 90 11.83 4.59 15.05
N ASP A 91 10.59 4.60 15.52
CA ASP A 91 9.73 5.77 15.64
C ASP A 91 9.48 6.07 17.12
N GLU A 92 9.56 7.33 17.49
CA GLU A 92 9.29 7.83 18.84
C GLU A 92 8.61 9.19 18.75
N ILE A 93 7.54 9.38 19.51
CA ILE A 93 6.88 10.68 19.64
C ILE A 93 7.76 11.56 20.54
N GLN A 94 8.22 12.68 20.02
CA GLN A 94 9.20 13.56 20.69
C GLN A 94 8.72 14.08 22.06
N SER A 95 7.40 14.28 22.21
CA SER A 95 6.77 14.69 23.47
C SER A 95 6.58 13.54 24.47
N ARG A 96 6.79 12.28 24.06
CA ARG A 96 6.55 11.07 24.85
C ARG A 96 7.65 10.02 24.58
N PRO A 97 8.81 10.09 25.25
CA PRO A 97 9.92 9.17 25.01
C PRO A 97 9.59 7.68 25.17
N ASP A 98 8.65 7.34 26.06
CA ASP A 98 8.21 5.95 26.27
C ASP A 98 7.35 5.39 25.11
N SER A 99 7.07 6.18 24.08
CA SER A 99 6.27 5.78 22.90
C SER A 99 7.07 5.02 21.84
N GLN A 100 8.33 4.71 22.10
CA GLN A 100 9.24 4.09 21.13
C GLN A 100 8.67 2.80 20.55
N ARG A 101 8.62 2.71 19.22
CA ARG A 101 8.14 1.54 18.49
C ARG A 101 8.96 1.27 17.22
N ILE A 102 8.84 0.05 16.70
CA ILE A 102 9.44 -0.35 15.44
C ILE A 102 8.35 -0.34 14.37
N VAL A 103 8.63 0.36 13.27
CA VAL A 103 7.72 0.56 12.14
C VAL A 103 8.43 0.20 10.83
N ILE A 104 7.67 0.19 9.74
CA ILE A 104 8.21 0.07 8.38
C ILE A 104 8.15 1.44 7.70
N CYS A 105 9.28 1.95 7.24
CA CYS A 105 9.34 3.16 6.41
C CYS A 105 9.70 2.81 4.97
N LYS A 106 8.99 3.41 4.02
CA LYS A 106 9.20 3.18 2.58
C LYS A 106 9.66 4.45 1.90
N GLU A 107 10.75 4.30 1.19
CA GLU A 107 11.41 5.35 0.43
C GLU A 107 11.30 5.05 -1.07
N ILE A 108 11.10 6.10 -1.89
CA ILE A 108 11.06 6.01 -3.35
C ILE A 108 12.48 6.19 -3.91
N TYR A 109 12.83 5.49 -4.99
CA TYR A 109 14.20 5.52 -5.55
C TYR A 109 14.58 6.81 -6.29
N ILE A 110 13.61 7.50 -6.88
CA ILE A 110 13.86 8.63 -7.77
C ILE A 110 14.07 9.88 -6.91
N GLU A 111 15.30 10.39 -6.91
CA GLU A 111 15.59 11.73 -6.40
C GLU A 111 15.14 12.73 -7.47
N HIS A 112 14.07 13.47 -7.21
CA HIS A 112 13.65 14.58 -8.05
C HIS A 112 14.37 15.86 -7.59
N GLU A 113 14.82 16.68 -8.55
CA GLU A 113 15.53 17.95 -8.28
C GLU A 113 14.67 19.00 -7.57
N ASP A 114 13.36 18.76 -7.44
CA ASP A 114 12.44 19.59 -6.68
C ASP A 114 11.70 18.83 -5.59
N ASN A 115 11.58 19.50 -4.45
CA ASN A 115 10.77 19.14 -3.29
C ASN A 115 9.24 19.21 -3.58
N GLN A 116 8.75 18.70 -4.71
CA GLN A 116 7.30 18.48 -4.96
C GLN A 116 6.72 17.28 -4.16
N HIS A 117 7.56 16.70 -3.29
CA HIS A 117 7.41 16.18 -1.92
C HIS A 117 6.24 15.32 -1.44
N LYS A 118 5.00 15.45 -1.89
CA LYS A 118 3.89 14.68 -1.26
C LYS A 118 3.08 13.87 -2.25
N ARG A 119 2.78 14.44 -3.42
CA ARG A 119 1.86 13.87 -4.41
C ARG A 119 2.22 12.44 -4.85
N ILE A 120 3.52 12.16 -5.05
CA ILE A 120 3.95 10.80 -5.43
C ILE A 120 3.67 9.82 -4.29
N HIS A 121 3.96 10.19 -3.04
CA HIS A 121 3.64 9.34 -1.89
C HIS A 121 2.13 9.21 -1.67
N GLU A 122 1.37 10.27 -1.91
CA GLU A 122 -0.09 10.28 -1.87
C GLU A 122 -0.68 9.25 -2.81
N SER A 123 -0.14 9.04 -4.01
CA SER A 123 -0.63 7.97 -4.90
C SER A 123 -0.58 6.57 -4.27
N TYR A 124 0.48 6.26 -3.51
CA TYR A 124 0.61 4.99 -2.78
C TYR A 124 -0.25 4.95 -1.51
N LEU A 125 -0.47 6.10 -0.88
CA LEU A 125 -1.32 6.25 0.31
C LEU A 125 -2.80 6.23 -0.06
N GLN A 126 -3.18 6.63 -1.28
CA GLN A 126 -4.52 6.50 -1.83
C GLN A 126 -4.96 5.03 -1.86
N CYS A 127 -4.06 4.11 -2.22
CA CYS A 127 -4.33 2.68 -2.11
C CYS A 127 -4.66 2.27 -0.67
N HIS A 128 -3.91 2.75 0.33
CA HIS A 128 -4.18 2.44 1.73
C HIS A 128 -5.51 3.04 2.20
N ARG A 129 -5.75 4.31 1.87
CA ARG A 129 -6.96 5.05 2.18
C ARG A 129 -8.21 4.25 1.77
N ASP A 130 -8.28 3.85 0.51
CA ASP A 130 -9.48 3.20 -0.03
C ASP A 130 -9.58 1.75 0.41
N ALA A 131 -8.44 1.07 0.61
CA ALA A 131 -8.42 -0.28 1.13
C ALA A 131 -8.88 -0.38 2.59
N VAL A 132 -8.52 0.59 3.44
CA VAL A 132 -9.02 0.66 4.82
C VAL A 132 -10.54 0.85 4.85
N TYR A 133 -11.06 1.75 4.01
CA TYR A 133 -12.51 1.98 3.92
C TYR A 133 -13.26 0.72 3.44
N LEU A 134 -12.82 0.12 2.33
CA LEU A 134 -13.44 -1.08 1.76
C LEU A 134 -13.33 -2.29 2.70
N ALA A 135 -12.22 -2.47 3.40
CA ALA A 135 -12.07 -3.52 4.41
C ALA A 135 -12.99 -3.31 5.62
N THR A 136 -13.16 -2.05 6.05
CA THR A 136 -14.12 -1.71 7.12
C THR A 136 -15.55 -2.07 6.73
N MET A 137 -15.96 -1.70 5.52
CA MET A 137 -17.28 -2.07 5.00
C MET A 137 -17.45 -3.58 4.84
N PHE A 138 -16.43 -4.27 4.32
CA PHE A 138 -16.44 -5.72 4.19
C PHE A 138 -16.64 -6.41 5.53
N ASN A 139 -15.88 -6.01 6.56
CA ASN A 139 -16.01 -6.57 7.90
C ASN A 139 -17.37 -6.24 8.54
N ALA A 140 -17.90 -5.02 8.31
CA ALA A 140 -19.21 -4.62 8.84
C ALA A 140 -20.36 -5.42 8.22
N GLN A 141 -20.25 -5.80 6.94
CA GLN A 141 -21.19 -6.72 6.30
C GLN A 141 -21.06 -8.15 6.84
N ASN A 142 -19.91 -8.49 7.45
CA ASN A 142 -19.49 -9.83 7.89
C ASN A 142 -20.01 -10.95 6.97
N PRO A 143 -19.70 -10.88 5.66
CA PRO A 143 -20.27 -11.79 4.71
C PRO A 143 -19.81 -13.22 5.01
N GLN A 144 -20.76 -14.11 5.31
CA GLN A 144 -20.52 -15.55 5.49
C GLN A 144 -19.62 -15.91 6.69
N ASN A 145 -19.49 -15.05 7.70
CA ASN A 145 -18.59 -15.26 8.85
C ASN A 145 -17.15 -15.59 8.43
N CYS A 146 -16.69 -15.04 7.31
CA CYS A 146 -15.31 -15.20 6.88
C CYS A 146 -14.35 -14.45 7.82
N PRO A 147 -13.05 -14.82 7.85
CA PRO A 147 -12.04 -14.03 8.54
C PRO A 147 -12.09 -12.54 8.20
N SER A 148 -11.91 -11.69 9.22
CA SER A 148 -11.86 -10.23 9.06
C SER A 148 -10.60 -9.81 8.30
N ILE A 149 -10.65 -8.66 7.64
CA ILE A 149 -9.51 -8.09 6.90
C ILE A 149 -9.23 -6.69 7.42
N MET A 150 -7.99 -6.43 7.82
CA MET A 150 -7.55 -5.14 8.31
C MET A 150 -6.27 -4.74 7.60
N PHE A 151 -6.20 -3.50 7.11
CA PHE A 151 -4.95 -2.92 6.64
C PHE A 151 -4.27 -2.18 7.78
N THR A 152 -2.95 -2.34 7.89
CA THR A 152 -2.12 -1.61 8.87
C THR A 152 -2.27 -0.12 8.71
N GLU A 153 -2.15 0.62 9.81
CA GLU A 153 -2.07 2.07 9.76
C GLU A 153 -0.92 2.50 8.83
N ALA A 154 -1.20 3.49 7.97
CA ALA A 154 -0.23 4.11 7.10
C ALA A 154 -0.31 5.64 7.20
N SER A 155 0.82 6.32 7.01
CA SER A 155 0.90 7.78 7.07
C SER A 155 2.06 8.30 6.23
N LEU A 156 2.03 9.58 5.89
CA LEU A 156 3.16 10.28 5.31
C LEU A 156 4.01 10.89 6.42
N LEU A 157 5.30 10.61 6.42
CA LEU A 157 6.29 11.33 7.21
C LEU A 157 6.99 12.36 6.33
N GLN A 158 6.90 13.63 6.68
CA GLN A 158 7.64 14.71 6.04
C GLN A 158 8.88 15.02 6.86
N LEU A 159 10.05 14.66 6.33
CA LEU A 159 11.37 15.00 6.86
C LEU A 159 11.89 16.29 6.19
N PRO A 160 12.98 16.89 6.68
CA PRO A 160 13.46 18.17 6.13
C PRO A 160 13.87 18.11 4.65
N GLN A 161 14.36 16.96 4.15
CA GLN A 161 14.85 16.81 2.77
C GLN A 161 14.03 15.87 1.89
N TYR A 162 13.13 15.06 2.45
CA TYR A 162 12.35 14.07 1.70
C TYR A 162 11.15 13.60 2.52
N CYS A 163 10.27 12.80 1.89
CA CYS A 163 9.17 12.16 2.59
C CYS A 163 9.31 10.62 2.58
N LEU A 164 8.64 9.99 3.52
CA LEU A 164 8.54 8.54 3.64
C LEU A 164 7.08 8.14 3.84
N VAL A 165 6.72 6.94 3.38
CA VAL A 165 5.49 6.29 3.83
C VAL A 165 5.82 5.43 5.04
N MET A 166 5.19 5.73 6.18
CA MET A 166 5.32 4.93 7.40
C MET A 166 4.11 4.02 7.56
N GLU A 167 4.35 2.76 7.88
CA GLU A 167 3.34 1.75 8.14
C GLU A 167 3.67 0.97 9.42
N GLU A 168 2.65 0.43 10.07
CA GLU A 168 2.84 -0.44 11.22
C GLU A 168 3.59 -1.74 10.86
N LEU A 169 4.45 -2.20 11.76
CA LEU A 169 5.11 -3.49 11.62
C LEU A 169 4.13 -4.64 11.92
N ILE A 170 3.86 -5.47 10.92
CA ILE A 170 3.16 -6.74 11.12
C ILE A 170 4.09 -7.74 11.83
N LYS A 171 3.74 -8.11 13.06
CA LYS A 171 4.49 -9.07 13.91
C LYS A 171 3.94 -10.49 13.78
N LEU A 172 3.60 -10.90 12.57
CA LEU A 172 3.08 -12.22 12.22
C LEU A 172 3.92 -12.82 11.09
N PRO A 173 3.85 -14.14 10.85
CA PRO A 173 4.37 -14.72 9.62
C PRO A 173 3.91 -13.94 8.39
N PHE A 174 4.88 -13.39 7.65
CA PHE A 174 4.60 -12.50 6.54
C PHE A 174 4.52 -13.28 5.23
N GLU A 175 3.36 -13.23 4.57
CA GLU A 175 3.01 -14.02 3.40
C GLU A 175 2.45 -13.13 2.28
N LEU A 176 2.57 -13.62 1.04
CA LEU A 176 1.96 -13.03 -0.15
C LEU A 176 0.79 -13.91 -0.57
N PHE A 177 -0.44 -13.41 -0.48
CA PHE A 177 -1.65 -14.19 -0.80
C PHE A 177 -2.06 -14.03 -2.26
N ASN A 178 -1.97 -12.82 -2.81
CA ASN A 178 -2.07 -12.54 -4.24
C ASN A 178 -1.21 -11.34 -4.64
N ASN A 179 -1.02 -11.10 -5.93
CA ASN A 179 -0.30 -9.93 -6.43
C ASN A 179 -1.08 -9.16 -7.52
N HIS A 180 -0.49 -8.07 -8.00
CA HIS A 180 -1.07 -7.21 -9.04
C HIS A 180 -0.86 -7.71 -10.48
N THR A 181 -0.30 -8.90 -10.66
CA THR A 181 -0.07 -9.51 -11.99
C THR A 181 -0.82 -10.83 -12.18
N GLY A 182 -1.75 -11.15 -11.28
CA GLY A 182 -2.59 -12.35 -11.35
C GLY A 182 -2.01 -13.58 -10.64
N TYR A 183 -0.91 -13.47 -9.90
CA TYR A 183 -0.47 -14.56 -9.03
C TYR A 183 -1.41 -14.71 -7.83
N VAL A 184 -1.78 -15.96 -7.53
CA VAL A 184 -2.51 -16.38 -6.33
C VAL A 184 -1.67 -17.46 -5.66
N ALA A 185 -1.41 -17.33 -4.36
CA ALA A 185 -0.68 -18.36 -3.62
C ALA A 185 -1.49 -19.65 -3.51
N ALA A 186 -0.80 -20.79 -3.36
CA ALA A 186 -1.45 -22.03 -2.99
C ALA A 186 -2.27 -21.83 -1.70
N CYS A 187 -3.42 -22.52 -1.60
CA CYS A 187 -4.32 -22.41 -0.47
C CYS A 187 -4.58 -23.82 0.10
N PRO A 188 -4.19 -24.11 1.35
CA PRO A 188 -3.48 -23.23 2.28
C PRO A 188 -2.04 -22.90 1.84
N THR A 189 -1.47 -21.81 2.36
CA THR A 189 -0.08 -21.39 2.06
C THR A 189 0.96 -22.33 2.69
N LEU A 190 2.21 -22.27 2.23
CA LEU A 190 3.35 -22.95 2.87
C LEU A 190 4.41 -21.93 3.32
N PRO A 191 5.04 -22.10 4.49
CA PRO A 191 4.90 -23.22 5.43
C PRO A 191 3.77 -23.05 6.46
N TRP A 192 3.09 -21.90 6.49
CA TRP A 192 2.22 -21.51 7.61
C TRP A 192 0.81 -22.08 7.56
N GLN A 193 0.45 -22.77 6.47
CA GLN A 193 -0.84 -23.42 6.28
C GLN A 193 -2.04 -22.45 6.39
N THR A 194 -1.85 -21.20 5.95
CA THR A 194 -2.88 -20.16 6.02
C THR A 194 -3.93 -20.36 4.93
N ASP A 195 -5.20 -20.54 5.31
CA ASP A 195 -6.33 -20.54 4.40
C ASP A 195 -6.75 -19.11 4.03
N HIS A 196 -6.27 -18.63 2.88
CA HIS A 196 -6.50 -17.26 2.40
C HIS A 196 -7.69 -17.12 1.44
N ARG A 197 -8.64 -18.07 1.45
CA ARG A 197 -9.88 -17.95 0.64
C ARG A 197 -10.64 -16.64 0.89
N ALA A 198 -10.62 -16.15 2.13
CA ALA A 198 -11.22 -14.86 2.49
C ALA A 198 -10.57 -13.68 1.76
N ILE A 199 -9.24 -13.74 1.53
CA ILE A 199 -8.50 -12.71 0.79
C ILE A 199 -8.92 -12.68 -0.69
N GLN A 200 -9.00 -13.85 -1.33
CA GLN A 200 -9.43 -13.91 -2.75
C GLN A 200 -10.87 -13.47 -2.92
N TYR A 201 -11.70 -13.84 -1.94
CA TYR A 201 -13.09 -13.40 -1.88
C TYR A 201 -13.19 -11.88 -1.67
N PHE A 202 -12.39 -11.28 -0.80
CA PHE A 202 -12.33 -9.82 -0.61
C PHE A 202 -11.94 -9.08 -1.88
N SER A 203 -10.89 -9.52 -2.57
CA SER A 203 -10.53 -8.96 -3.88
C SER A 203 -11.72 -9.00 -4.85
N HIS A 204 -12.39 -10.14 -5.01
CA HIS A 204 -13.59 -10.23 -5.86
C HIS A 204 -14.73 -9.33 -5.38
N TRP A 205 -15.00 -9.29 -4.08
CA TRP A 205 -16.03 -8.44 -3.48
C TRP A 205 -15.76 -6.96 -3.74
N THR A 206 -14.50 -6.49 -3.64
CA THR A 206 -14.16 -5.08 -3.92
C THR A 206 -14.50 -4.68 -5.35
N HIS A 207 -14.29 -5.59 -6.31
CA HIS A 207 -14.72 -5.37 -7.69
C HIS A 207 -16.24 -5.31 -7.81
N GLN A 208 -16.95 -6.23 -7.17
CA GLN A 208 -18.42 -6.26 -7.27
C GLN A 208 -19.08 -5.05 -6.60
N VAL A 209 -18.69 -4.72 -5.37
CA VAL A 209 -19.32 -3.65 -4.59
C VAL A 209 -19.06 -2.27 -5.19
N THR A 210 -17.98 -2.12 -5.97
CA THR A 210 -17.65 -0.90 -6.71
C THR A 210 -18.19 -0.91 -8.15
N ASN A 211 -19.09 -1.84 -8.50
CA ASN A 211 -19.65 -2.00 -9.84
C ASN A 211 -18.57 -2.10 -10.94
N GLY A 212 -17.48 -2.81 -10.62
CA GLY A 212 -16.31 -2.99 -11.47
C GLY A 212 -15.49 -1.73 -11.70
N TYR A 213 -15.59 -0.72 -10.82
CA TYR A 213 -14.77 0.48 -10.91
C TYR A 213 -13.31 0.21 -10.52
N LEU A 214 -13.09 -0.55 -9.44
CA LEU A 214 -11.75 -0.90 -8.96
C LEU A 214 -11.68 -2.33 -8.42
N ILE A 215 -10.47 -2.83 -8.19
CA ILE A 215 -10.21 -4.07 -7.44
C ILE A 215 -8.99 -3.90 -6.54
N ILE A 216 -9.07 -4.39 -5.31
CA ILE A 216 -7.91 -4.46 -4.40
C ILE A 216 -7.21 -5.80 -4.57
N VAL A 217 -5.92 -5.75 -4.87
CA VAL A 217 -5.01 -6.89 -5.00
C VAL A 217 -3.70 -6.59 -4.26
N GLY A 218 -2.66 -7.39 -4.48
CA GLY A 218 -1.39 -7.19 -3.79
C GLY A 218 -1.46 -7.52 -2.31
N CYS A 219 -2.45 -8.32 -1.90
CA CYS A 219 -2.72 -8.65 -0.50
C CYS A 219 -1.55 -9.46 0.07
N ARG A 220 -0.84 -8.85 1.02
CA ARG A 220 0.28 -9.44 1.74
C ARG A 220 0.29 -8.96 3.19
N GLY A 221 0.80 -9.79 4.08
CA GLY A 221 0.78 -9.52 5.51
C GLY A 221 0.76 -10.81 6.30
N GLY A 222 0.07 -10.85 7.43
CA GLY A 222 -0.01 -12.04 8.27
C GLY A 222 -1.44 -12.35 8.70
N TYR A 223 -1.64 -13.59 9.13
CA TYR A 223 -2.92 -14.07 9.63
C TYR A 223 -2.84 -14.37 11.13
N ASP A 224 -3.75 -13.78 11.90
CA ASP A 224 -3.91 -14.08 13.32
C ASP A 224 -5.04 -15.11 13.49
N HIS A 225 -4.66 -16.34 13.83
CA HIS A 225 -5.60 -17.44 14.06
C HIS A 225 -6.48 -17.23 15.30
N THR A 226 -6.01 -16.47 16.30
CA THR A 226 -6.76 -16.21 17.53
C THR A 226 -7.86 -15.20 17.27
N LEU A 227 -7.55 -14.15 16.49
CA LEU A 227 -8.49 -13.11 16.13
C LEU A 227 -9.30 -13.44 14.87
N ASN A 228 -8.99 -14.55 14.18
CA ASN A 228 -9.56 -14.89 12.87
C ASN A 228 -9.49 -13.70 11.90
N THR A 229 -8.31 -13.04 11.84
CA THR A 229 -8.14 -11.75 11.14
C THR A 229 -6.86 -11.73 10.33
N PHE A 230 -6.96 -11.26 9.09
CA PHE A 230 -5.82 -10.92 8.24
C PHE A 230 -5.39 -9.47 8.51
N PHE A 231 -4.12 -9.30 8.85
CA PHE A 231 -3.46 -8.00 8.90
C PHE A 231 -2.64 -7.83 7.63
N LEU A 232 -3.03 -6.89 6.78
CA LEU A 232 -2.46 -6.66 5.46
C LEU A 232 -1.75 -5.31 5.38
N THR A 233 -0.86 -5.19 4.40
CA THR A 233 -0.15 -3.95 4.11
C THR A 233 0.09 -3.79 2.62
N THR A 234 0.41 -2.58 2.17
CA THR A 234 0.69 -2.25 0.76
C THR A 234 -0.37 -2.75 -0.22
N PRO A 235 -1.64 -2.38 -0.02
CA PRO A 235 -2.64 -2.64 -1.04
C PRO A 235 -2.19 -2.08 -2.38
N ILE A 236 -2.51 -2.80 -3.45
CA ILE A 236 -2.42 -2.32 -4.81
C ILE A 236 -3.84 -2.30 -5.35
N ILE A 237 -4.18 -1.22 -6.06
CA ILE A 237 -5.49 -1.06 -6.66
C ILE A 237 -5.32 -0.98 -8.17
N HIS A 238 -6.10 -1.79 -8.87
CA HIS A 238 -6.39 -1.53 -10.28
C HIS A 238 -7.72 -0.79 -10.36
N SER A 239 -7.79 0.28 -11.15
CA SER A 239 -8.96 1.15 -11.28
C SER A 239 -9.19 1.52 -12.74
N LYS A 240 -10.45 1.79 -13.11
CA LYS A 240 -10.77 2.39 -14.42
C LYS A 240 -10.10 3.74 -14.64
N ASP A 241 -9.77 4.46 -13.57
CA ASP A 241 -8.90 5.64 -13.62
C ASP A 241 -7.42 5.23 -13.52
N ILE A 242 -6.76 5.12 -14.68
CA ILE A 242 -5.35 4.70 -14.79
C ILE A 242 -4.38 5.72 -14.16
N GLY A 243 -4.79 6.98 -14.01
CA GLY A 243 -3.94 8.03 -13.41
C GLY A 243 -3.84 7.94 -11.89
N SER A 244 -4.76 7.23 -11.25
CA SER A 244 -4.85 7.06 -9.79
C SER A 244 -4.04 5.84 -9.30
N TYR A 245 -3.79 5.77 -7.98
CA TYR A 245 -3.21 4.58 -7.30
C TYR A 245 -1.75 4.21 -7.65
N GLY A 246 -1.03 5.11 -8.31
CA GLY A 246 0.40 4.99 -8.60
C GLY A 246 0.74 3.93 -9.66
N ASP A 247 2.04 3.71 -9.87
CA ASP A 247 2.58 3.02 -11.07
C ASP A 247 2.14 1.55 -11.24
N CYS A 248 1.59 0.92 -10.21
CA CYS A 248 1.13 -0.47 -10.28
C CYS A 248 -0.31 -0.60 -10.82
N ASN A 249 -1.03 0.52 -11.00
CA ASN A 249 -2.37 0.50 -11.56
C ASN A 249 -2.33 0.31 -13.08
N THR A 250 -2.54 -0.92 -13.54
CA THR A 250 -2.67 -1.25 -14.97
C THR A 250 -4.11 -1.29 -15.46
N GLY A 251 -5.04 -0.64 -14.75
CA GLY A 251 -6.46 -0.57 -15.09
C GLY A 251 -7.15 -1.92 -15.29
N THR A 252 -8.06 -1.98 -16.25
CA THR A 252 -8.88 -3.18 -16.53
C THR A 252 -8.03 -4.40 -16.88
N ILE A 253 -6.85 -4.22 -17.49
CA ILE A 253 -5.91 -5.32 -17.78
C ILE A 253 -5.44 -5.99 -16.48
N GLY A 254 -5.21 -5.21 -15.42
CA GLY A 254 -4.84 -5.75 -14.11
C GLY A 254 -6.00 -6.53 -13.47
N MET A 255 -7.22 -6.01 -13.61
CA MET A 255 -8.45 -6.69 -13.15
C MET A 255 -8.64 -8.02 -13.87
N GLU A 256 -8.47 -8.04 -15.20
CA GLU A 256 -8.51 -9.24 -16.02
C GLU A 256 -7.51 -10.30 -15.55
N LYS A 257 -6.27 -9.90 -15.27
CA LYS A 257 -5.24 -10.83 -14.78
C LYS A 257 -5.64 -11.48 -13.46
N PHE A 258 -6.27 -10.75 -12.55
CA PHE A 258 -6.82 -11.34 -11.34
C PHE A 258 -7.92 -12.36 -11.67
N PHE A 259 -8.90 -12.00 -12.50
CA PHE A 259 -10.01 -12.90 -12.82
C PHE A 259 -9.62 -14.12 -13.65
N ARG A 260 -8.54 -14.05 -14.44
CA ARG A 260 -8.00 -15.21 -15.18
C ARG A 260 -7.46 -16.31 -14.25
N SER A 261 -6.96 -15.95 -13.07
CA SER A 261 -6.46 -16.90 -12.07
C SER A 261 -7.39 -17.10 -10.88
N HIS A 262 -8.43 -16.28 -10.76
CA HIS A 262 -9.40 -16.38 -9.67
C HIS A 262 -10.37 -17.53 -9.88
N GLU A 263 -10.39 -18.44 -8.92
CA GLU A 263 -11.47 -19.42 -8.78
C GLU A 263 -12.40 -18.98 -7.66
N CYS A 264 -13.68 -18.73 -7.99
CA CYS A 264 -14.69 -18.46 -6.98
C CYS A 264 -14.66 -19.57 -5.93
N ASN A 265 -14.53 -19.18 -4.66
CA ASN A 265 -14.61 -20.13 -3.55
C ASN A 265 -16.00 -20.11 -2.91
N HIS A 266 -16.16 -20.85 -1.81
CA HIS A 266 -17.45 -20.97 -1.13
C HIS A 266 -18.02 -19.62 -0.64
N TYR A 267 -17.18 -18.66 -0.24
CA TYR A 267 -17.63 -17.32 0.14
C TYR A 267 -18.18 -16.55 -1.07
N CYS A 268 -17.45 -16.55 -2.19
CA CYS A 268 -17.90 -15.89 -3.43
C CYS A 268 -19.26 -16.43 -3.89
N ARG A 269 -19.42 -17.76 -3.90
CA ARG A 269 -20.66 -18.42 -4.31
C ARG A 269 -21.82 -18.13 -3.38
N ALA A 270 -21.59 -18.12 -2.08
CA ALA A 270 -22.64 -17.88 -1.10
C ALA A 270 -23.22 -16.45 -1.15
N LEU A 271 -22.44 -15.48 -1.65
CA LEU A 271 -22.94 -14.14 -1.96
C LEU A 271 -23.41 -13.95 -3.41
N GLY A 272 -23.36 -14.99 -4.24
CA GLY A 272 -23.73 -14.88 -5.65
C GLY A 272 -22.84 -13.91 -6.44
N LEU A 273 -21.56 -13.78 -6.07
CA LEU A 273 -20.64 -12.94 -6.83
C LEU A 273 -20.45 -13.51 -8.25
N SER A 274 -20.58 -12.66 -9.25
CA SER A 274 -20.36 -13.01 -10.65
C SER A 274 -18.91 -12.71 -11.06
N VAL A 275 -18.28 -13.64 -11.76
CA VAL A 275 -17.02 -13.35 -12.45
C VAL A 275 -17.38 -12.48 -13.66
N PRO A 276 -16.78 -11.29 -13.82
CA PRO A 276 -17.09 -10.43 -14.96
C PRO A 276 -16.66 -11.10 -16.27
N CYS A 277 -17.50 -10.98 -17.28
CA CYS A 277 -17.14 -11.36 -18.66
C CYS A 277 -16.25 -10.24 -19.23
N LEU A 278 -14.95 -10.31 -18.94
CA LEU A 278 -13.98 -9.34 -19.46
C LEU A 278 -13.49 -9.83 -20.84
N PRO A 279 -13.42 -8.95 -21.86
CA PRO A 279 -12.96 -9.33 -23.18
C PRO A 279 -11.53 -9.87 -23.10
N LEU A 280 -11.27 -10.98 -23.79
CA LEU A 280 -9.92 -11.53 -23.91
C LEU A 280 -9.08 -10.55 -24.75
N THR A 281 -8.31 -9.69 -24.08
CA THR A 281 -7.24 -8.91 -24.71
C THR A 281 -5.91 -9.63 -24.65
#